data_AF-A0A379LRV9-F1
#
_entry.id   AF-A0A379LRV9-F1
#
_cell.length_a   1.000
_cell.length_b   1.000
_cell.length_c   1.000
_cell.angle_alpha   90.00
_cell.angle_beta   90.00
_cell.angle_gamma   90.00
#
_symmetry.space_group_name_H-M   'P 1'
#
loop_
_entity.id
_entity.type
_entity.pdbx_description
1 polymer ?
#
loop_
_entity_poly.entity_id
_entity_poly.type
_entity_poly.pdbx_seq_one_letter_code
_entity_poly.pdbx_strand_id
1 'polypeptide(L)'
;MPLALWALAIGAFGIGTTEFIIAGLLPVIAADFNVTIPVAGNLATAYALGVFVGAPALIILGSKVPRKAMLVFLMLLFVAGNLVTAFAPTLGIAILGRIITSLTHGAFFGIGSIIAADMVAPSKRVRAIAFMFMGLTVANLIGVPVGTWIGQHLSWRDAFMVIAAIGVVTVISVGMLIPHQPRPENHNFAHEFNAFRNVNVLLAMGITVFGPGAFFTSITYIAPMMIGLAGYSESSLAWLMLAVRSGAICR
;
A
#
# COMPACT_ATOMS: atom_id res chain seq x y z
N MET A 1 -16.91 -3.22 -17.81
CA MET A 1 -16.37 -3.95 -16.64
C MET A 1 -17.23 -3.60 -15.43
N PRO A 2 -17.45 -4.50 -14.46
CA PRO A 2 -18.30 -4.22 -13.29
C PRO A 2 -17.83 -2.98 -12.53
N LEU A 3 -18.76 -2.12 -12.09
CA LEU A 3 -18.45 -0.93 -11.28
C LEU A 3 -17.69 -1.26 -9.99
N ALA A 4 -17.96 -2.44 -9.41
CA ALA A 4 -17.26 -2.93 -8.23
C ALA A 4 -15.74 -3.10 -8.42
N LEU A 5 -15.25 -3.34 -9.65
CA LEU A 5 -13.81 -3.40 -9.91
C LEU A 5 -13.13 -2.03 -9.77
N TRP A 6 -13.86 -0.94 -10.04
CA TRP A 6 -13.36 0.41 -9.80
C TRP A 6 -13.21 0.70 -8.31
N ALA A 7 -14.13 0.23 -7.47
CA ALA A 7 -14.00 0.36 -6.01
C ALA A 7 -12.70 -0.32 -5.51
N LEU A 8 -12.40 -1.51 -6.03
CA LEU A 8 -11.16 -2.23 -5.70
C LEU A 8 -9.91 -1.52 -6.25
N ALA A 9 -9.98 -0.97 -7.47
CA ALA A 9 -8.88 -0.22 -8.06
C ALA A 9 -8.60 1.09 -7.31
N ILE A 10 -9.63 1.82 -6.84
CA ILE A 10 -9.48 3.03 -6.01
C ILE A 10 -8.82 2.67 -4.67
N GLY A 11 -9.22 1.56 -4.04
CA GLY A 11 -8.57 1.08 -2.82
C GLY A 11 -7.10 0.72 -3.04
N ALA A 12 -6.80 -0.02 -4.12
CA ALA A 12 -5.42 -0.33 -4.52
C ALA A 12 -4.59 0.94 -4.80
N PHE A 13 -5.21 1.96 -5.40
CA PHE A 13 -4.60 3.26 -5.63
C PHE A 13 -4.27 3.99 -4.31
N GLY A 14 -5.21 4.03 -3.37
CA GLY A 14 -5.00 4.63 -2.06
C GLY A 14 -3.86 3.94 -1.30
N ILE A 15 -3.92 2.61 -1.20
CA ILE A 15 -2.91 1.79 -0.52
C ILE A 15 -1.52 1.97 -1.16
N GLY A 16 -1.45 1.90 -2.49
CA GLY A 16 -0.19 2.10 -3.22
C GLY A 16 0.38 3.50 -3.00
N THR A 17 -0.46 4.54 -3.03
CA THR A 17 -0.01 5.91 -2.82
C THR A 17 0.56 6.06 -1.40
N THR A 18 -0.17 5.59 -0.38
CA THR A 18 0.27 5.58 1.01
C THR A 18 1.58 4.86 1.26
N GLU A 19 1.79 3.73 0.61
CA GLU A 19 3.00 2.94 0.76
C GLU A 19 4.22 3.72 0.27
N PHE A 20 4.14 4.26 -0.95
CA PHE A 20 5.29 4.79 -1.66
C PHE A 20 5.53 6.28 -1.46
N ILE A 21 4.53 7.06 -1.01
CA ILE A 21 4.65 8.51 -0.83
C ILE A 21 5.75 8.90 0.16
N ILE A 22 6.04 8.06 1.16
CA ILE A 22 7.09 8.31 2.16
C ILE A 22 8.44 8.58 1.49
N ALA A 23 8.78 7.88 0.41
CA ALA A 23 10.05 8.07 -0.29
C ALA A 23 10.27 9.51 -0.77
N GLY A 24 9.19 10.20 -1.20
CA GLY A 24 9.24 11.60 -1.61
C GLY A 24 9.17 12.59 -0.44
N LEU A 25 8.56 12.18 0.68
CA LEU A 25 8.34 13.05 1.85
C LEU A 25 9.41 12.91 2.95
N LEU A 26 10.35 11.97 2.82
CA LEU A 26 11.38 11.73 3.84
C LEU A 26 12.14 12.99 4.26
N PRO A 27 12.65 13.85 3.36
CA PRO A 27 13.37 15.06 3.76
C PRO A 27 12.51 16.03 4.58
N VAL A 28 11.27 16.28 4.14
CA VAL A 28 10.37 17.23 4.82
C VAL A 28 9.89 16.69 6.17
N ILE A 29 9.66 15.38 6.29
CA ILE A 29 9.30 14.74 7.57
C ILE A 29 10.48 14.76 8.55
N ALA A 30 11.69 14.50 8.06
CA ALA A 30 12.89 14.53 8.88
C ALA A 30 13.14 15.95 9.45
N ALA A 31 12.93 16.97 8.62
CA ALA A 31 13.00 18.36 9.05
C ALA A 31 11.91 18.72 10.07
N ASP A 32 10.64 18.35 9.83
CA ASP A 32 9.50 18.65 10.73
C ASP A 32 9.69 18.06 12.14
N PHE A 33 10.22 16.84 12.24
CA PHE A 33 10.49 16.20 13.53
C PHE A 33 11.89 16.47 14.08
N ASN A 34 12.73 17.24 13.39
CA ASN A 34 14.12 17.51 13.74
C ASN A 34 14.95 16.23 14.00
N VAL A 35 14.83 15.26 13.08
CA VAL A 35 15.54 13.98 13.11
C VAL A 35 16.36 13.78 11.84
N THR A 36 17.28 12.81 11.85
CA THR A 36 18.02 12.44 10.64
C THR A 36 17.12 11.69 9.65
N ILE A 37 17.44 11.77 8.36
CA ILE A 37 16.72 11.06 7.30
C ILE A 37 16.65 9.53 7.55
N PRO A 38 17.71 8.84 7.98
CA PRO A 38 17.62 7.42 8.34
C PRO A 38 16.62 7.12 9.45
N VAL A 39 16.49 8.03 10.43
CA VAL A 39 15.52 7.89 11.53
C VAL A 39 14.09 8.05 11.00
N ALA A 40 13.83 9.03 10.11
CA ALA A 40 12.55 9.15 9.41
C ALA A 40 12.26 7.94 8.50
N GLY A 41 13.31 7.31 7.96
CA GLY A 41 13.25 6.06 7.18
C GLY A 41 12.54 4.91 7.90
N ASN A 42 12.51 4.94 9.25
CA ASN A 42 11.74 3.96 10.04
C ASN A 42 10.23 3.97 9.74
N LEU A 43 9.67 5.05 9.17
CA LEU A 43 8.28 5.08 8.69
C LEU A 43 8.04 4.09 7.55
N ALA A 44 9.01 3.92 6.66
CA ALA A 44 8.96 2.94 5.58
C ALA A 44 9.20 1.52 6.13
N THR A 45 10.21 1.36 6.99
CA THR A 45 10.53 0.06 7.62
C THR A 45 9.37 -0.48 8.45
N ALA A 46 8.75 0.34 9.29
CA ALA A 46 7.61 -0.06 10.12
C ALA A 46 6.39 -0.42 9.26
N TYR A 47 6.17 0.30 8.16
CA TYR A 47 5.13 -0.08 7.20
C TYR A 47 5.42 -1.47 6.62
N ALA A 48 6.63 -1.71 6.09
CA ALA A 48 7.02 -2.99 5.51
C ALA A 48 6.89 -4.16 6.50
N LEU A 49 7.36 -3.99 7.74
CA LEU A 49 7.21 -5.00 8.80
C LEU A 49 5.74 -5.26 9.13
N GLY A 50 4.91 -4.22 9.18
CA GLY A 50 3.49 -4.39 9.42
C GLY A 50 2.75 -5.04 8.23
N VAL A 51 3.20 -4.87 6.98
CA VAL A 51 2.69 -5.66 5.83
C VAL A 51 3.04 -7.13 6.02
N PHE A 52 4.31 -7.42 6.35
CA PHE A 52 4.82 -8.78 6.53
C PHE A 52 4.04 -9.57 7.59
N VAL A 53 3.80 -8.96 8.76
CA VAL A 53 3.07 -9.60 9.87
C VAL A 53 1.56 -9.49 9.71
N GLY A 54 1.07 -8.33 9.27
CA GLY A 54 -0.34 -7.98 9.27
C GLY A 54 -1.18 -8.76 8.27
N ALA A 55 -0.64 -9.04 7.08
CA ALA A 55 -1.39 -9.74 6.06
C ALA A 55 -1.74 -11.19 6.47
N PRO A 56 -0.81 -12.05 6.91
CA PRO A 56 -1.15 -13.37 7.44
C PRO A 56 -2.08 -13.30 8.65
N ALA A 57 -1.79 -12.41 9.60
CA ALA A 57 -2.57 -12.28 10.83
C ALA A 57 -4.04 -11.94 10.55
N LEU A 58 -4.28 -10.93 9.70
CA LEU A 58 -5.64 -10.50 9.38
C LEU A 58 -6.37 -11.47 8.45
N ILE A 59 -5.67 -12.20 7.58
CA ILE A 59 -6.30 -13.27 6.79
C ILE A 59 -6.79 -14.40 7.70
N ILE A 60 -5.98 -14.83 8.67
CA ILE A 60 -6.35 -15.87 9.63
C ILE A 60 -7.52 -15.40 10.51
N LEU A 61 -7.41 -14.21 11.10
CA LEU A 61 -8.46 -13.64 11.96
C LEU A 61 -9.75 -13.34 11.18
N GLY A 62 -9.61 -12.92 9.93
CA GLY A 62 -10.73 -12.58 9.03
C GLY A 62 -11.37 -13.76 8.33
N SER A 63 -10.86 -14.99 8.53
CA SER A 63 -11.30 -16.20 7.81
C SER A 63 -12.80 -16.50 7.88
N LYS A 64 -13.45 -16.13 8.99
CA LYS A 64 -14.89 -16.35 9.23
C LYS A 64 -15.74 -15.12 8.91
N VAL A 65 -15.12 -14.00 8.55
CA VAL A 65 -15.80 -12.73 8.28
C VAL A 65 -16.19 -12.69 6.80
N PRO A 66 -17.42 -12.26 6.44
CA PRO A 66 -17.78 -12.05 5.04
C PRO A 66 -16.79 -11.13 4.34
N ARG A 67 -16.34 -11.50 3.14
CA ARG A 67 -15.25 -10.78 2.44
C ARG A 67 -15.52 -9.28 2.27
N LYS A 68 -16.77 -8.89 1.97
CA LYS A 68 -17.17 -7.48 1.90
C LYS A 68 -16.97 -6.75 3.23
N ALA A 69 -17.40 -7.33 4.34
CA ALA A 69 -17.25 -6.74 5.66
C ALA A 69 -15.78 -6.61 6.04
N MET A 70 -14.96 -7.60 5.67
CA MET A 70 -13.51 -7.53 5.85
C MET A 70 -12.89 -6.39 5.03
N LEU A 71 -13.23 -6.25 3.74
CA LEU A 71 -12.73 -5.12 2.93
C LEU A 71 -13.10 -3.76 3.52
N VAL A 72 -14.35 -3.59 4.01
CA VAL A 72 -14.77 -2.35 4.67
C VAL A 72 -13.93 -2.11 5.93
N PHE A 73 -13.77 -3.12 6.78
CA PHE A 73 -12.97 -3.03 8.00
C PHE A 73 -11.51 -2.66 7.71
N LEU A 74 -10.89 -3.31 6.72
CA LEU A 74 -9.53 -3.00 6.28
C LEU A 74 -9.43 -1.54 5.81
N MET A 75 -10.39 -1.05 5.03
CA MET A 75 -10.36 0.34 4.58
C MET A 75 -10.65 1.35 5.70
N LEU A 76 -11.41 0.97 6.74
CA LEU A 76 -11.56 1.79 7.94
C LEU A 76 -10.25 1.87 8.74
N LEU A 77 -9.54 0.75 8.91
CA LEU A 77 -8.20 0.74 9.50
C LEU A 77 -7.22 1.59 8.68
N PHE A 78 -7.32 1.53 7.35
CA PHE A 78 -6.49 2.33 6.45
C PHE A 78 -6.73 3.83 6.69
N VAL A 79 -8.00 4.25 6.74
CA VAL A 79 -8.35 5.65 7.05
C VAL A 79 -7.82 6.04 8.43
N ALA A 80 -8.10 5.23 9.46
CA ALA A 80 -7.66 5.51 10.82
C ALA A 80 -6.13 5.64 10.93
N GLY A 81 -5.38 4.71 10.33
CA GLY A 81 -3.92 4.74 10.35
C GLY A 81 -3.34 5.96 9.63
N ASN A 82 -3.89 6.34 8.47
CA ASN A 82 -3.45 7.55 7.77
C ASN A 82 -3.81 8.82 8.53
N LEU A 83 -4.97 8.89 9.21
CA LEU A 83 -5.31 10.01 10.09
C LEU A 83 -4.38 10.10 11.29
N VAL A 84 -4.04 8.97 11.92
CA VAL A 84 -3.04 8.92 13.01
C VAL A 84 -1.70 9.47 12.51
N THR A 85 -1.26 9.09 11.30
CA THR A 85 -0.03 9.63 10.70
C THR A 85 -0.15 11.14 10.40
N ALA A 86 -1.26 11.60 9.82
CA ALA A 86 -1.48 13.00 9.48
C ALA A 86 -1.43 13.91 10.73
N PHE A 87 -2.07 13.49 11.82
CA PHE A 87 -2.13 14.25 13.07
C PHE A 87 -1.03 13.91 14.07
N ALA A 88 -0.01 13.14 13.68
CA ALA A 88 1.04 12.68 14.58
C ALA A 88 1.88 13.84 15.15
N PRO A 89 1.84 14.12 16.47
CA PRO A 89 2.67 15.16 17.07
C PRO A 89 4.13 14.71 17.26
N THR A 90 4.40 13.42 17.14
CA THR A 90 5.75 12.83 17.26
C THR A 90 5.98 11.77 16.18
N LEU A 91 7.25 11.52 15.86
CA LEU A 91 7.65 10.47 14.93
C LEU A 91 7.13 9.08 15.36
N GLY A 92 7.12 8.80 16.68
CA GLY A 92 6.61 7.53 17.22
C GLY A 92 5.13 7.32 16.90
N ILE A 93 4.30 8.36 17.00
CA ILE A 93 2.88 8.29 16.64
C ILE A 93 2.72 8.14 15.12
N ALA A 94 3.55 8.81 14.33
CA ALA A 94 3.55 8.66 12.88
C ALA A 94 3.86 7.20 12.48
N ILE A 95 4.89 6.59 13.09
CA ILE A 95 5.26 5.18 12.94
C ILE A 95 4.09 4.26 13.31
N LEU A 96 3.40 4.54 14.41
CA LEU A 96 2.26 3.75 14.85
C LEU A 96 1.11 3.80 13.83
N GLY A 97 0.83 4.99 13.27
CA GLY A 97 -0.10 5.14 12.14
C GLY A 97 0.33 4.35 10.90
N ARG A 98 1.64 4.30 10.60
CA ARG A 98 2.17 3.46 9.50
C ARG A 98 1.93 1.98 9.73
N ILE A 99 2.16 1.49 10.96
CA ILE A 99 1.90 0.09 11.33
C ILE A 99 0.41 -0.22 11.17
N ILE A 100 -0.50 0.60 11.72
CA ILE A 100 -1.95 0.40 11.58
C ILE A 100 -2.36 0.32 10.11
N THR A 101 -1.84 1.25 9.30
CA THR A 101 -2.17 1.32 7.88
C THR A 101 -1.65 0.12 7.09
N SER A 102 -0.44 -0.36 7.39
CA SER A 102 0.18 -1.46 6.65
C SER A 102 -0.49 -2.81 6.88
N LEU A 103 -1.17 -3.00 8.02
CA LEU A 103 -1.98 -4.19 8.27
C LEU A 103 -2.99 -4.43 7.14
N THR A 104 -3.49 -3.35 6.53
CA THR A 104 -4.53 -3.40 5.51
C THR A 104 -4.04 -3.91 4.17
N HIS A 105 -2.75 -3.75 3.90
CA HIS A 105 -2.17 -3.84 2.57
C HIS A 105 -2.36 -5.25 1.98
N GLY A 106 -1.66 -6.27 2.50
CA GLY A 106 -1.70 -7.60 1.89
C GLY A 106 -3.08 -8.27 1.98
N ALA A 107 -3.80 -8.05 3.08
CA ALA A 107 -5.15 -8.60 3.25
C ALA A 107 -6.15 -8.02 2.21
N PHE A 108 -6.07 -6.72 1.90
CA PHE A 108 -6.93 -6.09 0.91
C PHE A 108 -6.66 -6.64 -0.49
N PHE A 109 -5.39 -6.77 -0.89
CA PHE A 109 -5.07 -7.33 -2.22
C PHE A 109 -5.43 -8.81 -2.33
N GLY A 110 -5.24 -9.61 -1.28
CA GLY A 110 -5.65 -11.02 -1.28
C GLY A 110 -7.16 -11.16 -1.43
N ILE A 111 -7.93 -10.56 -0.53
CA ILE A 111 -9.41 -10.67 -0.52
C ILE A 111 -10.01 -9.99 -1.76
N GLY A 112 -9.49 -8.82 -2.13
CA GLY A 112 -9.95 -8.06 -3.29
C GLY A 112 -9.72 -8.80 -4.61
N SER A 113 -8.59 -9.49 -4.77
CA SER A 113 -8.31 -10.30 -5.97
C SER A 113 -9.31 -11.44 -6.14
N ILE A 114 -9.68 -12.08 -5.03
CA ILE A 114 -10.68 -13.15 -5.04
C ILE A 114 -12.06 -12.57 -5.42
N ILE A 115 -12.49 -11.47 -4.80
CA ILE A 115 -13.75 -10.79 -5.16
C ILE A 115 -13.72 -10.35 -6.63
N ALA A 116 -12.63 -9.78 -7.12
CA ALA A 116 -12.48 -9.36 -8.51
C ALA A 116 -12.67 -10.53 -9.48
N ALA A 117 -12.08 -11.69 -9.16
CA ALA A 117 -12.20 -12.91 -9.96
C ALA A 117 -13.61 -13.51 -9.91
N ASP A 118 -14.30 -13.42 -8.78
CA ASP A 118 -15.64 -13.99 -8.59
C ASP A 118 -16.75 -13.16 -9.26
N MET A 119 -16.50 -11.88 -9.56
CA MET A 119 -17.46 -10.98 -10.22
C MET A 119 -17.47 -11.08 -11.76
N VAL A 120 -16.61 -11.91 -12.35
CA VAL A 120 -16.47 -12.03 -13.80
C VAL A 120 -16.46 -13.49 -14.24
N ALA A 121 -16.75 -13.72 -15.52
CA ALA A 121 -16.63 -15.05 -16.13
C ALA A 121 -15.19 -15.60 -15.98
N PRO A 122 -14.99 -16.93 -15.86
CA PRO A 122 -13.68 -17.54 -15.64
C PRO A 122 -12.59 -17.07 -16.62
N SER A 123 -12.92 -16.92 -17.90
CA SER A 123 -12.01 -16.43 -18.96
C SER A 123 -11.55 -14.98 -18.78
N LYS A 124 -12.19 -14.21 -17.89
CA LYS A 124 -11.91 -12.79 -17.63
C LYS A 124 -11.29 -12.54 -16.26
N ARG A 125 -11.06 -13.58 -15.44
CA ARG A 125 -10.53 -13.45 -14.07
C ARG A 125 -9.20 -12.73 -14.00
N VAL A 126 -8.23 -13.15 -14.83
CA VAL A 126 -6.91 -12.52 -14.90
C VAL A 126 -7.04 -11.03 -15.24
N ARG A 127 -7.92 -10.67 -16.18
CA ARG A 127 -8.17 -9.28 -16.57
C ARG A 127 -8.79 -8.46 -15.44
N ALA A 128 -9.70 -9.03 -14.65
CA ALA A 128 -10.30 -8.35 -13.51
C ALA A 128 -9.31 -8.09 -12.38
N ILE A 129 -8.46 -9.09 -12.07
CA ILE A 129 -7.37 -8.93 -11.09
C ILE A 129 -6.38 -7.87 -11.60
N ALA A 130 -5.93 -7.97 -12.85
CA ALA A 130 -5.03 -6.98 -13.44
C ALA A 130 -5.61 -5.56 -13.40
N PHE A 131 -6.92 -5.40 -13.65
CA PHE A 131 -7.59 -4.12 -13.55
C PHE A 131 -7.60 -3.55 -12.12
N MET A 132 -7.78 -4.39 -11.10
CA MET A 132 -7.62 -3.96 -9.70
C MET A 132 -6.18 -3.48 -9.43
N PHE A 133 -5.18 -4.26 -9.86
CA PHE A 133 -3.76 -3.89 -9.68
C PHE A 133 -3.33 -2.68 -10.51
N MET A 134 -4.06 -2.32 -11.57
CA MET A 134 -3.85 -1.06 -12.29
C MET A 134 -3.93 0.15 -11.34
N GLY A 135 -4.74 0.09 -10.29
CA GLY A 135 -4.77 1.13 -9.25
C GLY A 135 -3.39 1.39 -8.63
N LEU A 136 -2.61 0.33 -8.38
CA LEU A 136 -1.23 0.42 -7.86
C LEU A 136 -0.28 1.05 -8.89
N THR A 137 -0.46 0.74 -10.17
CA THR A 137 0.31 1.38 -11.25
C THR A 137 0.03 2.88 -11.32
N VAL A 138 -1.25 3.26 -11.30
CA VAL A 138 -1.67 4.67 -11.33
C VAL A 138 -1.23 5.40 -10.05
N ALA A 139 -1.21 4.72 -8.90
CA ALA A 139 -0.68 5.29 -7.66
C ALA A 139 0.79 5.67 -7.80
N ASN A 140 1.62 4.79 -8.36
CA ASN A 140 3.03 5.07 -8.56
C ASN A 140 3.29 6.16 -9.59
N LEU A 141 2.48 6.18 -10.67
CA LEU A 141 2.66 7.13 -11.76
C LEU A 141 2.14 8.53 -11.39
N ILE A 142 1.00 8.62 -10.69
CA ILE A 142 0.31 9.89 -10.45
C ILE A 142 0.20 10.18 -8.96
N GLY A 143 -0.30 9.21 -8.18
CA GLY A 143 -0.56 9.40 -6.75
C GLY A 143 0.67 9.84 -5.95
N VAL A 144 1.81 9.17 -6.15
CA VAL A 144 3.06 9.45 -5.44
C VAL A 144 3.64 10.81 -5.82
N PRO A 145 3.82 11.18 -7.11
CA PRO A 145 4.28 12.52 -7.48
C PRO A 145 3.35 13.64 -6.98
N VAL A 146 2.04 13.49 -7.14
CA VAL A 146 1.06 14.49 -6.68
C VAL A 146 1.08 14.62 -5.16
N GLY A 147 1.09 13.50 -4.44
CA GLY A 147 1.18 13.50 -2.98
C GLY A 147 2.50 14.09 -2.47
N THR A 148 3.62 13.80 -3.15
CA THR A 148 4.92 14.39 -2.84
C THR A 148 4.89 15.90 -3.05
N TRP A 149 4.33 16.36 -4.18
CA TRP A 149 4.19 17.78 -4.49
C TRP A 149 3.35 18.51 -3.43
N ILE A 150 2.22 17.93 -3.01
CA ILE A 150 1.39 18.44 -1.90
C ILE A 150 2.22 18.55 -0.62
N GLY A 151 2.95 17.49 -0.27
CA GLY A 151 3.71 17.47 0.97
C GLY A 151 4.94 18.40 0.99
N GLN A 152 5.49 18.73 -0.17
CA GLN A 152 6.57 19.70 -0.32
C GLN A 152 6.09 21.16 -0.29
N HIS A 153 4.92 21.46 -0.85
CA HIS A 153 4.43 22.85 -0.98
C HIS A 153 3.44 23.26 0.11
N LEU A 154 2.72 22.31 0.71
CA LEU A 154 1.79 22.56 1.82
C LEU A 154 2.37 21.93 3.10
N SER A 155 1.96 20.71 3.40
CA SER A 155 2.49 19.91 4.49
C SER A 155 2.39 18.43 4.14
N TRP A 156 3.38 17.65 4.58
CA TRP A 156 3.32 16.18 4.47
C TRP A 156 2.08 15.60 5.17
N ARG A 157 1.53 16.31 6.16
CA ARG A 157 0.29 15.97 6.85
C ARG A 157 -0.93 16.05 5.94
N ASP A 158 -1.00 17.08 5.09
CA ASP A 158 -2.07 17.27 4.13
C ASP A 158 -2.10 16.14 3.10
N ALA A 159 -0.92 15.67 2.68
CA ALA A 159 -0.82 14.52 1.78
C ALA A 159 -1.46 13.26 2.41
N PHE A 160 -1.24 13.01 3.70
CA PHE A 160 -1.90 11.91 4.43
C PHE A 160 -3.39 12.13 4.64
N MET A 161 -3.85 13.39 4.78
CA MET A 161 -5.29 13.70 4.84
C MET A 161 -5.99 13.41 3.50
N VAL A 162 -5.39 13.80 2.37
CA VAL A 162 -5.91 13.48 1.02
C VAL A 162 -5.99 11.97 0.82
N ILE A 163 -4.96 11.25 1.24
CA ILE A 163 -4.94 9.79 1.22
C ILE A 163 -6.04 9.19 2.09
N ALA A 164 -6.26 9.72 3.30
CA ALA A 164 -7.34 9.28 4.16
C ALA A 164 -8.72 9.52 3.51
N ALA A 165 -8.90 10.65 2.81
CA ALA A 165 -10.11 10.92 2.04
C ALA A 165 -10.32 9.90 0.91
N ILE A 166 -9.27 9.51 0.17
CA ILE A 166 -9.34 8.41 -0.81
C ILE A 166 -9.76 7.09 -0.12
N GLY A 167 -9.26 6.84 1.08
CA GLY A 167 -9.69 5.71 1.91
C GLY A 167 -11.19 5.74 2.21
N VAL A 168 -11.73 6.90 2.61
CA VAL A 168 -13.18 7.07 2.86
C VAL A 168 -13.99 6.83 1.59
N VAL A 169 -13.56 7.37 0.44
CA VAL A 169 -14.18 7.12 -0.85
C VAL A 169 -14.18 5.62 -1.16
N THR A 170 -13.09 4.91 -0.84
CA THR A 170 -13.00 3.46 -1.00
C THR A 170 -13.98 2.73 -0.08
N VAL A 171 -14.08 3.11 1.21
CA VAL A 171 -15.04 2.53 2.15
C VAL A 171 -16.47 2.64 1.60
N ILE A 172 -16.86 3.84 1.14
CA ILE A 172 -18.18 4.09 0.56
C ILE A 172 -18.38 3.26 -0.70
N SER A 173 -17.41 3.28 -1.62
CA SER A 173 -17.49 2.56 -2.90
C SER A 173 -17.58 1.04 -2.70
N VAL A 174 -16.80 0.48 -1.78
CA VAL A 174 -16.86 -0.95 -1.40
C VAL A 174 -18.20 -1.28 -0.76
N GLY A 175 -18.67 -0.43 0.16
CA GLY A 175 -19.95 -0.59 0.85
C GLY A 175 -21.14 -0.59 -0.10
N MET A 176 -21.12 0.24 -1.15
CA MET A 176 -22.21 0.37 -2.11
C MET A 176 -22.12 -0.61 -3.28
N LEU A 177 -20.93 -0.80 -3.87
CA LEU A 177 -20.78 -1.48 -5.15
C LEU A 177 -20.46 -2.96 -5.04
N ILE A 178 -19.79 -3.41 -3.97
CA ILE A 178 -19.45 -4.83 -3.83
C ILE A 178 -20.69 -5.60 -3.33
N PRO A 179 -21.16 -6.62 -4.05
CA PRO A 179 -22.30 -7.42 -3.62
C PRO A 179 -21.97 -8.19 -2.33
N HIS A 180 -22.99 -8.47 -1.52
CA HIS A 180 -22.79 -9.35 -0.37
C HIS A 180 -22.47 -10.75 -0.86
N GLN A 181 -21.36 -11.31 -0.38
CA GLN A 181 -20.91 -12.67 -0.72
C GLN A 181 -21.04 -13.55 0.53
N PRO A 182 -21.43 -14.83 0.38
CA PRO A 182 -21.50 -15.77 1.50
C PRO A 182 -20.16 -15.87 2.23
N ARG A 183 -20.21 -16.27 3.51
CA ARG A 183 -18.98 -16.56 4.26
C ARG A 183 -18.18 -17.65 3.53
N PRO A 184 -16.85 -17.53 3.44
CA PRO A 184 -16.02 -18.62 2.92
C PRO A 184 -16.28 -19.90 3.71
N GLU A 185 -16.33 -21.05 3.04
CA GLU A 185 -16.30 -22.34 3.73
C GLU A 185 -14.99 -22.46 4.54
N ASN A 186 -15.04 -23.13 5.70
CA ASN A 186 -13.90 -23.27 6.59
C ASN A 186 -12.71 -23.93 5.86
N HIS A 187 -11.73 -23.12 5.47
CA HIS A 187 -10.44 -23.64 5.02
C HIS A 187 -9.61 -24.06 6.24
N ASN A 188 -9.11 -25.29 6.22
CA ASN A 188 -8.29 -25.82 7.28
C ASN A 188 -6.84 -25.30 7.13
N PHE A 189 -6.52 -24.18 7.78
CA PHE A 189 -5.19 -23.53 7.74
C PHE A 189 -4.03 -24.45 8.15
N ALA A 190 -4.32 -25.54 8.88
CA ALA A 190 -3.32 -26.54 9.23
C ALA A 190 -2.68 -27.20 7.99
N HIS A 191 -3.40 -27.29 6.87
CA HIS A 191 -2.83 -27.82 5.62
C HIS A 191 -1.95 -26.81 4.88
N GLU A 192 -2.16 -25.50 5.05
CA GLU A 192 -1.30 -24.48 4.44
C GLU A 192 0.09 -24.44 5.10
N PHE A 193 0.19 -24.76 6.39
CA PHE A 193 1.48 -24.87 7.08
C PHE A 193 2.38 -25.99 6.53
N ASN A 194 1.81 -27.01 5.86
CA ASN A 194 2.62 -28.01 5.17
C ASN A 194 3.38 -27.44 3.97
N ALA A 195 2.96 -26.31 3.39
CA ALA A 195 3.68 -25.66 2.29
C ALA A 195 5.09 -25.21 2.72
N PHE A 196 5.26 -24.81 3.98
CA PHE A 196 6.56 -24.42 4.56
C PHE A 196 7.53 -25.60 4.73
N ARG A 197 7.06 -26.85 4.60
CA ARG A 197 7.95 -28.02 4.56
C ARG A 197 8.62 -28.23 3.20
N ASN A 198 8.14 -27.56 2.15
CA ASN A 198 8.66 -27.72 0.80
C ASN A 198 9.79 -26.72 0.53
N VAL A 199 11.01 -27.24 0.34
CA VAL A 199 12.20 -26.42 0.05
C VAL A 199 12.05 -25.56 -1.20
N ASN A 200 11.32 -26.02 -2.23
CA ASN A 200 11.09 -25.24 -3.44
C ASN A 200 10.17 -24.04 -3.17
N VAL A 201 9.21 -24.17 -2.25
CA VAL A 201 8.38 -23.06 -1.79
C VAL A 201 9.23 -22.06 -1.00
N LEU A 202 10.07 -22.54 -0.09
CA LEU A 202 10.99 -21.68 0.68
C LEU A 202 12.00 -20.95 -0.23
N LEU A 203 12.53 -21.63 -1.26
CA LEU A 203 13.43 -21.03 -2.24
C LEU A 203 12.70 -19.96 -3.07
N ALA A 204 11.46 -20.22 -3.51
CA ALA A 204 10.66 -19.22 -4.21
C ALA A 204 10.34 -18.00 -3.31
N MET A 205 10.03 -18.22 -2.02
CA MET A 205 9.88 -17.16 -1.03
C MET A 205 11.19 -16.38 -0.84
N GLY A 206 12.33 -17.07 -0.77
CA GLY A 206 13.65 -16.45 -0.68
C GLY A 206 13.94 -15.54 -1.88
N ILE A 207 13.71 -16.01 -3.11
CA ILE A 207 13.88 -15.23 -4.34
C ILE A 207 12.98 -13.98 -4.32
N THR A 208 11.73 -14.12 -3.87
CA THR A 208 10.77 -13.00 -3.80
C THR A 208 11.03 -12.02 -2.65
N VAL A 209 11.78 -12.42 -1.61
CA VAL A 209 12.24 -11.51 -0.55
C VAL A 209 13.53 -10.80 -0.96
N PHE A 210 14.54 -11.54 -1.43
CA PHE A 210 15.85 -10.98 -1.75
C PHE A 210 15.90 -10.24 -3.08
N GLY A 211 15.11 -10.66 -4.07
CA GLY A 211 15.07 -10.01 -5.39
C GLY A 211 14.60 -8.54 -5.30
N PRO A 212 13.41 -8.27 -4.76
CA PRO A 212 12.90 -6.90 -4.60
C PRO A 212 13.59 -6.10 -3.49
N GLY A 213 14.26 -6.73 -2.52
CA GLY A 213 14.85 -6.03 -1.36
C GLY A 213 15.83 -4.91 -1.73
N ALA A 214 16.70 -5.16 -2.72
CA ALA A 214 17.63 -4.15 -3.22
C ALA A 214 16.91 -2.98 -3.91
N PHE A 215 15.83 -3.27 -4.62
CA PHE A 215 15.00 -2.28 -5.30
C PHE A 215 14.24 -1.38 -4.31
N PHE A 216 13.62 -1.98 -3.29
CA PHE A 216 12.90 -1.21 -2.25
C PHE A 216 13.83 -0.32 -1.43
N THR A 217 15.03 -0.80 -1.10
CA THR A 217 16.03 0.01 -0.39
C THR A 217 16.42 1.23 -1.23
N SER A 218 16.71 1.02 -2.52
CA SER A 218 17.09 2.10 -3.43
C SER A 218 15.96 3.12 -3.63
N ILE A 219 14.72 2.65 -3.81
CA ILE A 219 13.55 3.52 -3.95
C ILE A 219 13.25 4.32 -2.68
N THR A 220 13.46 3.74 -1.50
CA THR A 220 13.15 4.43 -0.24
C THR A 220 14.03 5.68 -0.06
N TYR A 221 15.29 5.61 -0.46
CA TYR A 221 16.26 6.71 -0.33
C TYR A 221 16.47 7.49 -1.63
N ILE A 222 15.55 7.38 -2.58
CA ILE A 222 15.71 8.02 -3.88
C ILE A 222 15.74 9.56 -3.76
N ALA A 223 14.90 10.16 -2.91
CA ALA A 223 14.90 11.61 -2.71
C ALA A 223 16.22 12.14 -2.13
N PRO A 224 16.75 11.59 -1.02
CA PRO A 224 18.05 12.02 -0.51
C PRO A 224 19.21 11.73 -1.48
N MET A 225 19.15 10.66 -2.28
CA MET A 225 20.15 10.43 -3.33
C MET A 225 20.10 11.51 -4.42
N MET A 226 18.91 11.89 -4.88
CA MET A 226 18.76 12.86 -5.97
C MET A 226 19.12 14.28 -5.53
N ILE A 227 18.75 14.68 -4.31
CA ILE A 227 19.04 16.03 -3.79
C ILE A 227 20.48 16.10 -3.26
N GLY A 228 20.85 15.18 -2.36
CA GLY A 228 22.09 15.25 -1.59
C GLY A 228 23.33 14.73 -2.32
N LEU A 229 23.20 13.79 -3.26
CA LEU A 229 24.34 13.23 -3.99
C LEU A 229 24.38 13.68 -5.45
N ALA A 230 23.24 13.72 -6.12
CA ALA A 230 23.16 14.08 -7.54
C ALA A 230 22.96 15.58 -7.80
N GLY A 231 22.71 16.38 -6.75
CA GLY A 231 22.65 17.85 -6.84
C GLY A 231 21.40 18.42 -7.52
N TYR A 232 20.31 17.64 -7.63
CA TYR A 232 19.05 18.11 -8.20
C TYR A 232 18.29 19.01 -7.21
N SER A 233 17.56 19.99 -7.74
CA SER A 233 16.69 20.85 -6.93
C SER A 233 15.48 20.09 -6.36
N GLU A 234 14.98 20.51 -5.19
CA GLU A 234 13.81 19.91 -4.55
C GLU A 234 12.56 19.95 -5.43
N SER A 235 12.40 21.02 -6.22
CA SER A 235 11.30 21.20 -7.18
C SER A 235 11.29 20.17 -8.32
N SER A 236 12.45 19.56 -8.59
CA SER A 236 12.60 18.55 -9.65
C SER A 236 12.17 17.16 -9.19
N LEU A 237 12.00 16.95 -7.88
CA LEU A 237 11.81 15.62 -7.29
C LEU A 237 10.56 14.91 -7.79
N ALA A 238 9.42 15.62 -7.89
CA ALA A 238 8.17 15.05 -8.37
C ALA A 238 8.30 14.55 -9.83
N TRP A 239 8.99 15.31 -10.69
CA TRP A 239 9.24 14.93 -12.08
C TRP A 239 10.22 13.77 -12.20
N LEU A 240 11.24 13.73 -11.36
CA LEU A 240 12.20 12.63 -11.30
C LEU A 240 11.53 11.34 -10.83
N MET A 241 10.65 11.39 -9.83
CA MET A 241 9.84 10.23 -9.43
C MET A 241 8.96 9.74 -10.59
N LEU A 242 8.31 10.65 -11.30
CA LEU A 242 7.49 10.31 -12.47
C LEU A 242 8.33 9.58 -13.53
N ALA A 243 9.51 10.12 -13.86
CA ALA A 243 10.43 9.54 -14.84
C ALA A 243 10.90 8.13 -14.44
N VAL A 244 11.38 7.95 -13.20
CA VAL A 244 11.85 6.64 -12.70
C VAL A 244 10.72 5.61 -12.72
N ARG A 245 9.51 5.99 -12.31
CA ARG A 245 8.35 5.07 -12.28
C ARG A 245 7.85 4.73 -13.68
N SER A 246 7.88 5.66 -14.62
CA SER A 246 7.55 5.38 -16.02
C SER A 246 8.52 4.39 -16.67
N GLY A 247 9.81 4.48 -16.39
CA GLY A 247 10.82 3.53 -16.89
C GLY A 247 10.62 2.10 -16.37
N ALA A 248 10.08 1.93 -15.16
CA ALA A 248 9.79 0.62 -14.57
C ALA A 248 8.54 -0.06 -15.15
N ILE A 249 7.60 0.69 -15.75
CA ILE A 249 6.38 0.16 -16.35
C ILE A 249 6.62 -0.34 -17.79
N CYS A 250 7.64 0.19 -18.47
CA CYS A 250 7.99 -0.20 -19.84
C CYS A 250 8.85 -1.48 -19.96
N ARG A 251 9.08 -2.21 -18.87
CA ARG A 251 9.77 -3.51 -18.85
C ARG A 251 8.85 -4.61 -18.33
#